data_AF-A0AAD3N8W2-F1
#
_entry.id   AF-A0AAD3N8W2-F1
#
_cell.length_a   1.000
_cell.length_b   1.000
_cell.length_c   1.000
_cell.angle_alpha   90.00
_cell.angle_beta   90.00
_cell.angle_gamma   90.00
#
_symmetry.space_group_name_H-M   'P 1'
#
loop_
_entity.id
_entity.type
_entity.pdbx_description
1 polymer ?
#
loop_
_entity_poly.entity_id
_entity_poly.type
_entity_poly.pdbx_seq_one_letter_code
_entity_poly.pdbx_strand_id
1 'polypeptide(L)'
;IMKLEIEEISALRSFVFLWCGSGEGLDLGRMCLRKWGFRRCEDICWIKTNKNNPGKTKALDPKAVFQRTKEHCLMGIKGTVRRSTDGDFIHANVDIDLIITEEPEMGNVEKPVEIFHIIEHFCLGRRRLHLFGRDSTIRPGWLTVGPTLTNSNFNPETYASHFALPNSHLSGCTEEIERLRPKSPPAKLKSDRGGGAPRGGRGGPNAGRGGDRGRERNRPNFRGDRGGFRGRGGPHRGFPPR
;
A
#
# COMPACT_ATOMS: atom_id res chain seq x y z
N ILE A 1 17.06 -8.10 -6.71
CA ILE A 1 16.27 -6.84 -6.55
C ILE A 1 16.65 -6.03 -5.32
N MET A 2 16.71 -6.61 -4.11
CA MET A 2 16.99 -5.86 -2.86
C MET A 2 18.30 -5.06 -2.85
N LYS A 3 19.29 -5.41 -3.66
CA LYS A 3 20.55 -4.65 -3.79
C LYS A 3 20.41 -3.32 -4.52
N LEU A 4 19.33 -3.09 -5.27
CA LEU A 4 19.11 -1.81 -5.95
C LEU A 4 18.98 -0.67 -4.94
N GLU A 5 19.50 0.49 -5.32
CA GLU A 5 19.48 1.75 -4.56
C GLU A 5 18.36 2.65 -5.09
N ILE A 6 17.11 2.18 -4.98
CA ILE A 6 15.93 2.91 -5.47
C ILE A 6 15.75 4.22 -4.69
N GLU A 7 16.19 4.24 -3.44
CA GLU A 7 16.19 5.39 -2.56
C GLU A 7 16.89 6.62 -3.15
N GLU A 8 18.00 6.42 -3.86
CA GLU A 8 18.84 7.48 -4.43
C GLU A 8 18.19 8.21 -5.62
N ILE A 9 17.32 7.51 -6.35
CA ILE A 9 16.63 8.06 -7.53
C ILE A 9 15.18 8.47 -7.26
N SER A 10 14.68 8.22 -6.04
CA SER A 10 13.32 8.55 -5.65
C SER A 10 13.18 10.03 -5.29
N ALA A 11 12.13 10.70 -5.76
CA ALA A 11 11.77 12.00 -5.21
C ALA A 11 11.29 11.89 -3.74
N LEU A 12 11.42 12.98 -2.97
CA LEU A 12 11.01 13.06 -1.55
C LEU A 12 9.54 12.67 -1.32
N ARG A 13 8.66 13.05 -2.27
CA ARG A 13 7.26 12.66 -2.35
C ARG A 13 7.07 11.85 -3.62
N SER A 14 6.92 10.53 -3.48
CA SER A 14 6.88 9.61 -4.63
C SER A 14 6.20 8.28 -4.29
N PHE A 15 5.96 7.49 -5.33
CA PHE A 15 5.36 6.17 -5.23
C PHE A 15 6.23 5.15 -5.98
N VAL A 16 6.15 3.90 -5.56
CA VAL A 16 6.77 2.76 -6.25
C VAL A 16 5.73 1.66 -6.43
N PHE A 17 5.78 1.00 -7.58
CA PHE A 17 4.91 -0.11 -7.93
C PHE A 17 5.80 -1.31 -8.24
N LEU A 18 5.73 -2.35 -7.40
CA LEU A 18 6.63 -3.49 -7.42
C LEU A 18 5.86 -4.78 -7.70
N TRP A 19 6.02 -5.33 -8.90
CA TRP A 19 5.55 -6.67 -9.23
C TRP A 19 6.31 -7.72 -8.40
N CYS A 20 5.56 -8.46 -7.58
CA CYS A 20 6.07 -9.40 -6.58
C CYS A 20 5.74 -10.87 -6.91
N GLY A 21 5.11 -11.12 -8.05
CA GLY A 21 4.62 -12.46 -8.41
C GLY A 21 3.54 -12.92 -7.43
N SER A 22 3.58 -14.20 -7.05
CA SER A 22 2.50 -14.86 -6.28
C SER A 22 2.98 -15.73 -5.10
N GLY A 23 4.28 -15.72 -4.81
CA GLY A 23 4.92 -16.53 -3.77
C GLY A 23 5.71 -15.69 -2.78
N GLU A 24 6.94 -16.12 -2.46
CA GLU A 24 7.85 -15.44 -1.51
C GLU A 24 8.14 -13.97 -1.85
N GLY A 25 7.99 -13.59 -3.13
CA GLY A 25 8.15 -12.21 -3.57
C GLY A 25 7.22 -11.23 -2.87
N LEU A 26 6.09 -11.68 -2.32
CA LEU A 26 5.20 -10.86 -1.48
C LEU A 26 5.89 -10.39 -0.20
N ASP A 27 6.57 -11.28 0.51
CA ASP A 27 7.23 -10.98 1.77
C ASP A 27 8.55 -10.23 1.52
N LEU A 28 9.33 -10.71 0.56
CA LEU A 28 10.59 -10.08 0.16
C LEU A 28 10.38 -8.71 -0.48
N GLY A 29 9.29 -8.52 -1.23
CA GLY A 29 8.89 -7.24 -1.80
C GLY A 29 8.61 -6.20 -0.72
N ARG A 30 7.92 -6.59 0.36
CA ARG A 30 7.72 -5.72 1.54
C ARG A 30 9.04 -5.34 2.22
N MET A 31 10.03 -6.24 2.24
CA MET A 31 11.37 -5.92 2.72
C MET A 31 12.08 -4.91 1.81
N CYS A 32 11.96 -5.07 0.49
CA CYS A 32 12.52 -4.12 -0.48
C CYS A 32 11.91 -2.72 -0.30
N LEU A 33 10.59 -2.60 -0.16
CA LEU A 33 9.93 -1.32 0.11
C LEU A 33 10.49 -0.65 1.37
N ARG A 34 10.68 -1.40 2.46
CA ARG A 34 11.28 -0.87 3.69
C ARG A 34 12.71 -0.39 3.48
N LYS A 35 13.56 -1.17 2.80
CA LYS A 35 14.94 -0.77 2.47
C LYS A 35 14.96 0.56 1.72
N TRP A 36 14.12 0.67 0.69
CA TRP A 36 14.07 1.85 -0.18
C TRP A 36 13.35 3.06 0.44
N GLY A 37 12.89 2.97 1.69
CA GLY A 37 12.22 4.06 2.41
C GLY A 37 10.75 4.28 2.03
N PHE A 38 10.08 3.26 1.49
CA PHE A 38 8.66 3.29 1.15
C PHE A 38 7.83 2.53 2.19
N ARG A 39 6.66 3.09 2.55
CA ARG A 39 5.62 2.38 3.31
C ARG A 39 4.67 1.72 2.31
N ARG A 40 4.42 0.42 2.45
CA ARG A 40 3.39 -0.26 1.63
C ARG A 40 2.03 0.39 1.92
N CYS A 41 1.33 0.84 0.87
CA CYS A 41 0.03 1.50 0.97
C CYS A 41 -1.09 0.72 0.29
N GLU A 42 -0.85 0.09 -0.87
CA GLU A 42 -1.84 -0.73 -1.59
C GLU A 42 -1.22 -2.05 -2.08
N ASP A 43 -2.07 -2.99 -2.51
CA ASP A 43 -1.69 -4.28 -3.11
C ASP A 43 -2.60 -4.55 -4.32
N ILE A 44 -2.12 -4.18 -5.51
CA ILE A 44 -2.90 -4.33 -6.75
C ILE A 44 -2.78 -5.79 -7.22
N CYS A 45 -3.91 -6.49 -7.29
CA CYS A 45 -3.94 -7.88 -7.74
C CYS A 45 -4.27 -7.97 -9.23
N TRP A 46 -3.37 -8.57 -10.00
CA TRP A 46 -3.66 -9.01 -11.36
C TRP A 46 -4.20 -10.44 -11.32
N ILE A 47 -5.51 -10.56 -11.51
CA ILE A 47 -6.24 -11.82 -11.56
C ILE A 47 -6.30 -12.30 -13.01
N LYS A 48 -5.97 -13.58 -13.21
CA LYS A 48 -5.89 -14.19 -14.53
C LYS A 48 -7.05 -15.16 -14.72
N THR A 49 -7.88 -14.91 -15.72
CA THR A 49 -8.96 -15.82 -16.12
C THR A 49 -8.44 -16.89 -17.08
N ASN A 50 -9.18 -18.00 -17.20
CA ASN A 50 -8.87 -19.11 -18.10
C ASN A 50 -10.09 -19.44 -18.98
N LYS A 51 -10.83 -18.41 -19.42
CA LYS A 51 -12.05 -18.56 -20.23
C LYS A 51 -11.78 -19.31 -21.54
N ASN A 52 -10.61 -19.06 -22.14
CA ASN A 52 -10.22 -19.63 -23.43
C ASN A 52 -9.64 -21.05 -23.31
N ASN A 53 -9.08 -21.39 -22.14
CA ASN A 53 -8.54 -22.71 -21.88
C ASN A 53 -8.93 -23.20 -20.47
N PRO A 54 -10.20 -23.57 -20.26
CA PRO A 54 -10.67 -24.01 -18.95
C PRO A 54 -9.94 -25.28 -18.49
N GLY A 55 -9.40 -25.25 -17.28
CA GLY A 55 -8.68 -26.40 -16.72
C GLY A 55 -7.80 -26.03 -15.54
N LYS A 56 -7.22 -27.05 -14.91
CA LYS A 56 -6.22 -26.87 -13.85
C LYS A 56 -4.86 -26.57 -14.49
N THR A 57 -4.20 -25.49 -14.07
CA THR A 57 -2.82 -25.21 -14.46
C THR A 57 -1.88 -26.20 -13.75
N LYS A 58 -1.00 -26.87 -14.50
CA LYS A 58 -0.27 -28.06 -14.03
C LYS A 58 0.94 -27.77 -13.13
N ALA A 59 1.41 -26.53 -13.01
CA ALA A 59 2.61 -26.20 -12.23
C ALA A 59 2.24 -25.59 -10.88
N LEU A 60 2.36 -26.38 -9.81
CA LEU A 60 2.30 -25.89 -8.43
C LEU A 60 3.74 -25.72 -7.93
N ASP A 61 4.03 -24.55 -7.38
CA ASP A 61 5.15 -24.39 -6.44
C ASP A 61 5.00 -25.45 -5.34
N PRO A 62 6.04 -26.24 -4.99
CA PRO A 62 5.95 -27.29 -3.97
C PRO A 62 5.40 -26.83 -2.62
N LYS A 63 5.52 -25.54 -2.29
CA LYS A 63 5.01 -24.94 -1.06
C LYS A 63 3.57 -24.42 -1.18
N ALA A 64 2.97 -24.45 -2.37
CA ALA A 64 1.64 -23.90 -2.60
C ALA A 64 0.55 -24.90 -2.19
N VAL A 65 -0.38 -24.44 -1.34
CA VAL A 65 -1.59 -25.20 -0.97
C VAL A 65 -2.69 -25.06 -2.02
N PHE A 66 -2.77 -23.89 -2.67
CA PHE A 66 -3.75 -23.57 -3.69
C PHE A 66 -3.07 -23.26 -5.02
N GLN A 67 -3.80 -23.49 -6.12
CA GLN A 67 -3.41 -23.01 -7.44
C GLN A 67 -3.35 -21.48 -7.43
N ARG A 68 -2.19 -20.93 -7.79
CA ARG A 68 -1.97 -19.48 -7.83
C ARG A 68 -2.41 -18.95 -9.20
N THR A 69 -3.48 -18.18 -9.23
CA THR A 69 -4.09 -17.61 -10.46
C THR A 69 -4.05 -16.09 -10.49
N LYS A 70 -3.16 -15.49 -9.70
CA LYS A 70 -2.97 -14.04 -9.64
C LYS A 70 -1.53 -13.68 -9.31
N GLU A 71 -1.13 -12.49 -9.74
CA GLU A 71 0.11 -11.83 -9.33
C GLU A 71 -0.19 -10.55 -8.56
N HIS A 72 0.76 -10.12 -7.74
CA HIS A 72 0.64 -8.93 -6.90
C HIS A 72 1.59 -7.83 -7.35
N CYS A 73 1.10 -6.60 -7.41
CA CYS A 73 1.89 -5.40 -7.57
C CYS A 73 1.75 -4.55 -6.30
N LEU A 74 2.77 -4.61 -5.43
CA LEU A 74 2.77 -3.85 -4.19
C LEU A 74 3.03 -2.38 -4.48
N MET A 75 2.16 -1.52 -3.95
CA MET A 75 2.33 -0.07 -4.03
C MET A 75 2.96 0.46 -2.75
N GLY A 76 4.01 1.27 -2.88
CA GLY A 76 4.69 1.94 -1.78
C GLY A 76 4.60 3.46 -1.90
N ILE A 77 4.50 4.15 -0.77
CA ILE A 77 4.53 5.62 -0.66
C ILE A 77 5.78 6.08 0.11
N LYS A 78 6.46 7.10 -0.41
CA LYS A 78 7.56 7.83 0.24
C LYS A 78 7.15 9.29 0.47
N GLY A 79 7.58 9.84 1.61
CA GLY A 79 7.19 11.18 2.06
C GLY A 79 5.79 11.25 2.65
N THR A 80 5.24 12.46 2.72
CA THR A 80 3.89 12.74 3.22
C THR A 80 3.01 13.18 2.06
N VAL A 81 1.93 12.42 1.79
CA VAL A 81 0.90 12.78 0.80
C VAL A 81 -0.45 12.70 1.49
N ARG A 82 -1.28 13.74 1.35
CA ARG A 82 -2.62 13.83 1.94
C ARG A 82 -3.66 14.04 0.85
N ARG A 83 -4.58 13.09 0.70
CA ARG A 83 -5.67 13.14 -0.31
C ARG A 83 -6.51 14.42 -0.28
N SER A 84 -6.67 15.03 0.89
CA SER A 84 -7.49 16.24 1.07
C SER A 84 -6.80 17.53 0.65
N THR A 85 -5.47 17.59 0.67
CA THR A 85 -4.69 18.81 0.40
C THR A 85 -3.83 18.71 -0.85
N ASP A 86 -3.39 17.51 -1.21
CA ASP A 86 -2.39 17.28 -2.25
C ASP A 86 -3.04 16.79 -3.56
N GLY A 87 -4.18 17.40 -3.90
CA GLY A 87 -4.91 17.11 -5.15
C GLY A 87 -4.14 17.53 -6.41
N ASP A 88 -3.16 18.43 -6.26
CA ASP A 88 -2.18 18.80 -7.29
C ASP A 88 -1.20 17.67 -7.63
N PHE A 89 -1.09 16.66 -6.77
CA PHE A 89 -0.15 15.56 -6.91
C PHE A 89 -0.82 14.21 -7.12
N ILE A 90 -1.97 13.97 -6.49
CA ILE A 90 -2.68 12.69 -6.60
C ILE A 90 -4.19 12.85 -6.84
N HIS A 91 -4.72 12.00 -7.71
CA HIS A 91 -6.15 11.73 -7.82
C HIS A 91 -6.45 10.34 -7.25
N ALA A 92 -6.58 10.26 -5.93
CA ALA A 92 -6.91 9.00 -5.27
C ALA A 92 -8.33 8.52 -5.62
N ASN A 93 -8.53 7.20 -5.52
CA ASN A 93 -9.83 6.54 -5.66
C ASN A 93 -10.47 6.62 -7.07
N VAL A 94 -9.69 6.99 -8.10
CA VAL A 94 -10.12 6.91 -9.51
C VAL A 94 -10.21 5.45 -9.97
N ASP A 95 -9.17 4.66 -9.67
CA ASP A 95 -9.09 3.24 -10.01
C ASP A 95 -9.20 2.35 -8.77
N ILE A 96 -9.57 1.09 -9.00
CA ILE A 96 -9.58 0.02 -8.00
C ILE A 96 -8.25 -0.76 -8.01
N ASP A 97 -8.03 -1.62 -7.02
CA ASP A 97 -6.82 -2.43 -6.81
C ASP A 97 -6.86 -3.80 -7.53
N LEU A 98 -7.65 -3.92 -8.59
CA LEU A 98 -7.80 -5.15 -9.37
C LEU A 98 -7.58 -4.91 -10.86
N ILE A 99 -6.82 -5.81 -11.48
CA ILE A 99 -6.73 -5.94 -12.93
C ILE A 99 -7.17 -7.37 -13.27
N ILE A 100 -8.12 -7.52 -14.20
CA ILE A 100 -8.64 -8.84 -14.59
C ILE A 100 -8.45 -9.00 -16.10
N THR A 101 -7.55 -9.90 -16.50
CA THR A 101 -7.34 -10.25 -17.90
C THR A 101 -7.29 -11.77 -18.06
N GLU A 102 -7.34 -12.26 -19.29
CA GLU A 102 -7.06 -13.66 -19.56
C GLU A 102 -5.58 -13.99 -19.26
N GLU A 103 -5.30 -15.22 -18.83
CA GLU A 103 -3.95 -15.74 -18.68
C GLU A 103 -3.21 -15.61 -20.03
N PRO A 104 -2.02 -14.98 -20.04
CA PRO A 104 -1.23 -14.88 -21.25
C PRO A 104 -0.82 -16.24 -21.81
N GLU A 105 -0.48 -16.26 -23.10
CA GLU A 105 0.12 -17.44 -23.73
C GLU A 105 1.39 -17.89 -23.03
N MET A 106 1.68 -19.19 -23.07
CA MET A 106 2.86 -19.75 -22.42
C MET A 106 4.15 -19.13 -22.96
N GLY A 107 4.97 -18.58 -22.05
CA GLY A 107 6.21 -17.87 -22.40
C GLY A 107 6.06 -16.35 -22.46
N ASN A 108 4.83 -15.83 -22.49
CA ASN A 108 4.59 -14.40 -22.36
C ASN A 108 4.72 -13.96 -20.89
N VAL A 109 5.69 -13.07 -20.63
CA VAL A 109 6.01 -12.53 -19.30
C VAL A 109 5.55 -11.08 -19.12
N GLU A 110 4.82 -10.53 -20.09
CA GLU A 110 4.26 -9.19 -20.03
C GLU A 110 3.27 -9.04 -18.88
N LYS A 111 3.23 -7.81 -18.36
CA LYS A 111 2.25 -7.40 -17.34
C LYS A 111 1.12 -6.65 -18.05
N PRO A 112 -0.10 -6.67 -17.49
CA PRO A 112 -1.24 -6.01 -18.12
C PRO A 112 -0.98 -4.51 -18.22
N VAL A 113 -1.26 -3.93 -19.39
CA VAL A 113 -0.97 -2.52 -19.69
C VAL A 113 -1.75 -1.56 -18.76
N GLU A 114 -2.86 -2.03 -18.21
CA GLU A 114 -3.71 -1.34 -17.25
C GLU A 114 -2.94 -0.85 -16.02
N ILE A 115 -1.82 -1.48 -15.65
CA ILE A 115 -0.97 -0.97 -14.56
C ILE A 115 -0.44 0.44 -14.86
N PHE A 116 -0.12 0.76 -16.11
CA PHE A 116 0.30 2.10 -16.49
C PHE A 116 -0.83 3.10 -16.32
N HIS A 117 -2.07 2.72 -16.67
CA HIS A 117 -3.24 3.58 -16.53
C HIS A 117 -3.51 3.90 -15.06
N ILE A 118 -3.51 2.88 -14.18
CA ILE A 118 -3.67 3.08 -12.73
C ILE A 118 -2.62 4.06 -12.19
N ILE A 119 -1.35 3.89 -12.58
CA ILE A 119 -0.26 4.76 -12.13
C ILE A 119 -0.44 6.21 -12.63
N GLU A 120 -0.81 6.38 -13.89
CA GLU A 120 -0.95 7.69 -14.55
C GLU A 120 -2.17 8.47 -14.07
N HIS A 121 -3.30 7.79 -13.83
CA HIS A 121 -4.48 8.40 -13.24
C HIS A 121 -4.23 8.78 -11.78
N PHE A 122 -3.55 7.92 -11.02
CA PHE A 122 -3.31 8.15 -9.60
C PHE A 122 -2.32 9.29 -9.35
N CYS A 123 -1.18 9.34 -10.04
CA CYS A 123 -0.08 10.29 -9.78
C CYS A 123 0.12 11.27 -10.93
N LEU A 124 -0.04 12.56 -10.63
CA LEU A 124 0.13 13.67 -11.57
C LEU A 124 1.61 14.01 -11.84
N GLY A 125 2.54 13.34 -11.15
CA GLY A 125 3.97 13.43 -11.40
C GLY A 125 4.34 12.91 -12.80
N ARG A 126 4.99 13.74 -13.60
CA ARG A 126 5.37 13.44 -15.00
C ARG A 126 6.69 12.67 -15.14
N ARG A 127 7.49 12.59 -14.07
CA ARG A 127 8.76 11.85 -14.04
C ARG A 127 8.49 10.39 -13.66
N ARG A 128 8.25 9.54 -14.67
CA ARG A 128 7.90 8.12 -14.47
C ARG A 128 9.03 7.25 -15.01
N LEU A 129 9.46 6.25 -14.23
CA LEU A 129 10.54 5.34 -14.56
C LEU A 129 10.03 3.89 -14.52
N HIS A 130 10.22 3.15 -15.62
CA HIS A 130 9.94 1.72 -15.73
C HIS A 130 11.27 0.95 -15.79
N LEU A 131 11.70 0.44 -14.64
CA LEU A 131 12.86 -0.46 -14.56
C LEU A 131 12.49 -1.87 -15.00
N PHE A 132 13.41 -2.53 -15.70
CA PHE A 132 13.24 -3.86 -16.32
C PHE A 132 12.19 -3.89 -17.45
N GLY A 133 11.89 -2.73 -18.05
CA GLY A 133 11.04 -2.69 -19.24
C GLY A 133 11.73 -3.27 -20.47
N ARG A 134 10.91 -3.58 -21.47
CA ARG A 134 11.28 -4.13 -22.78
C ARG A 134 10.79 -3.22 -23.90
N ASP A 135 11.22 -3.47 -25.13
CA ASP A 135 10.78 -2.72 -26.32
C ASP A 135 9.25 -2.65 -26.43
N SER A 136 8.57 -3.77 -26.13
CA SER A 136 7.11 -3.91 -26.09
C SER A 136 6.40 -3.01 -25.07
N THR A 137 7.14 -2.47 -24.09
CA THR A 137 6.60 -1.68 -22.97
C THR A 137 7.02 -0.21 -23.01
N ILE A 138 7.72 0.22 -24.06
CA ILE A 138 8.06 1.63 -24.26
C ILE A 138 6.75 2.43 -24.39
N ARG A 139 6.61 3.48 -23.58
CA ARG A 139 5.38 4.26 -23.47
C ARG A 139 5.67 5.76 -23.39
N PRO A 140 4.92 6.62 -24.10
CA PRO A 140 5.01 8.07 -23.91
C PRO A 140 4.81 8.47 -22.44
N GLY A 141 5.61 9.43 -21.96
CA GLY A 141 5.58 9.87 -20.57
C GLY A 141 6.33 8.97 -19.58
N TRP A 142 7.01 7.92 -20.07
CA TRP A 142 7.85 7.03 -19.27
C TRP A 142 9.29 7.00 -19.78
N LEU A 143 10.24 7.03 -18.84
CA LEU A 143 11.60 6.57 -19.08
C LEU A 143 11.64 5.06 -18.85
N THR A 144 12.03 4.29 -19.86
CA THR A 144 12.13 2.83 -19.77
C THR A 144 13.60 2.43 -19.75
N VAL A 145 14.00 1.63 -18.76
CA VAL A 145 15.37 1.14 -18.61
C VAL A 145 15.33 -0.35 -18.36
N GLY A 146 15.96 -1.14 -19.22
CA GLY A 146 16.00 -2.59 -19.08
C GLY A 146 17.12 -3.24 -19.89
N PRO A 147 17.57 -4.43 -19.48
CA PRO A 147 18.72 -5.09 -20.08
C PRO A 147 18.45 -5.66 -21.49
N THR A 148 17.19 -5.80 -21.87
CA THR A 148 16.77 -6.40 -23.15
C THR A 148 16.21 -5.37 -24.13
N LEU A 149 16.45 -4.07 -23.89
CA LEU A 149 16.10 -3.04 -24.87
C LEU A 149 17.06 -3.15 -26.06
N THR A 150 16.52 -3.06 -27.28
CA THR A 150 17.35 -3.17 -28.50
C THR A 150 18.01 -1.85 -28.90
N ASN A 151 17.53 -0.72 -28.36
CA ASN A 151 18.04 0.61 -28.66
C ASN A 151 17.99 1.53 -27.43
N SER A 152 18.70 2.66 -27.48
CA SER A 152 18.76 3.65 -26.41
C SER A 152 18.75 5.07 -26.98
N ASN A 153 17.90 5.93 -26.43
CA ASN A 153 17.81 7.35 -26.79
C ASN A 153 17.85 8.29 -25.58
N PHE A 154 18.23 7.76 -24.40
CA PHE A 154 18.22 8.54 -23.17
C PHE A 154 19.35 9.58 -23.16
N ASN A 155 18.97 10.85 -23.09
CA ASN A 155 19.87 11.95 -22.79
C ASN A 155 19.34 12.67 -21.52
N PRO A 156 20.14 12.73 -20.43
CA PRO A 156 19.66 13.24 -19.15
C PRO A 156 19.32 14.73 -19.17
N GLU A 157 20.08 15.56 -19.91
CA GLU A 157 19.83 17.00 -20.03
C GLU A 157 18.50 17.26 -20.76
N THR A 158 18.29 16.55 -21.86
CA THR A 158 17.06 16.63 -22.66
C THR A 158 15.87 16.13 -21.85
N TYR A 159 16.01 15.00 -21.15
CA TYR A 159 14.96 14.48 -20.27
C TYR A 159 14.61 15.49 -19.17
N ALA A 160 15.59 16.06 -18.48
CA ALA A 160 15.38 17.06 -17.44
C ALA A 160 14.68 18.33 -17.96
N SER A 161 15.01 18.76 -19.18
CA SER A 161 14.44 19.97 -19.81
C SER A 161 12.91 19.91 -19.96
N HIS A 162 12.32 18.72 -20.12
CA HIS A 162 10.86 18.55 -20.22
C HIS A 162 10.08 18.91 -18.94
N PHE A 163 10.78 19.02 -17.81
CA PHE A 163 10.21 19.31 -16.49
C PHE A 163 10.66 20.64 -15.90
N ALA A 164 11.62 21.32 -16.55
CA ALA A 164 12.08 22.65 -16.18
C ALA A 164 11.10 23.73 -16.64
N LEU A 165 11.15 24.91 -16.01
CA LEU A 165 10.32 26.06 -16.40
C LEU A 165 10.52 26.42 -17.89
N PRO A 166 9.47 26.79 -18.63
CA PRO A 166 8.10 27.07 -18.18
C PRO A 166 7.22 25.83 -17.98
N ASN A 167 7.73 24.62 -18.23
CA ASN A 167 7.01 23.37 -17.93
C ASN A 167 7.02 23.10 -16.41
N SER A 168 6.28 22.06 -16.01
CA SER A 168 6.25 21.58 -14.63
C SER A 168 6.52 20.08 -14.57
N HIS A 169 7.00 19.58 -13.45
CA HIS A 169 7.08 18.13 -13.20
C HIS A 169 5.71 17.52 -12.84
N LEU A 170 4.67 18.34 -12.75
CA LEU A 170 3.27 17.93 -12.55
C LEU A 170 2.47 18.20 -13.83
N SER A 171 1.49 17.35 -14.14
CA SER A 171 0.61 17.53 -15.31
C SER A 171 -0.39 18.68 -15.15
N GLY A 172 -0.63 19.12 -13.91
CA GLY A 172 -1.78 19.98 -13.60
C GLY A 172 -3.10 19.19 -13.67
N CYS A 173 -4.20 19.92 -13.54
CA CYS A 173 -5.56 19.38 -13.58
C CYS A 173 -6.51 20.41 -14.20
N THR A 174 -7.44 19.97 -15.05
CA THR A 174 -8.46 20.85 -15.62
C THR A 174 -9.63 21.03 -14.65
N GLU A 175 -10.40 22.10 -14.80
CA GLU A 175 -11.59 22.33 -13.96
C GLU A 175 -12.63 21.21 -14.09
N GLU A 176 -12.74 20.62 -15.29
CA GLU A 176 -13.63 19.49 -15.53
C GLU A 176 -13.20 18.24 -14.75
N ILE A 177 -11.91 17.89 -14.79
CA ILE A 177 -11.39 16.76 -14.01
C ILE A 177 -11.55 17.04 -12.51
N GLU A 178 -11.26 18.26 -12.05
CA GLU A 178 -11.48 18.65 -10.66
C GLU A 178 -12.94 18.51 -10.23
N ARG A 179 -13.91 18.73 -11.12
CA ARG A 179 -15.34 18.59 -10.82
C ARG A 179 -15.77 17.13 -10.72
N LEU A 180 -15.21 16.27 -11.56
CA LEU A 180 -15.63 14.88 -11.72
C LEU A 180 -14.89 13.90 -10.80
N ARG A 181 -13.65 14.21 -10.41
CA ARG A 181 -12.85 13.27 -9.63
C ARG A 181 -13.41 13.04 -8.22
N PRO A 182 -13.22 11.85 -7.63
CA PRO A 182 -13.65 11.57 -6.27
C PRO A 182 -12.95 12.48 -5.25
N LYS A 183 -13.71 13.05 -4.31
CA LYS A 183 -13.20 13.92 -3.24
C LYS A 183 -13.86 13.58 -1.91
N SER A 184 -13.15 13.82 -0.81
CA SER A 184 -13.75 13.72 0.51
C SER A 184 -14.88 14.74 0.67
N PRO A 185 -15.98 14.40 1.34
CA PRO A 185 -17.04 15.36 1.67
C PRO A 185 -16.48 16.55 2.45
N PRO A 186 -17.06 17.75 2.31
CA PRO A 186 -16.68 18.90 3.14
C PRO A 186 -16.82 18.54 4.63
N ALA A 187 -15.84 18.95 5.45
CA ALA A 187 -15.97 18.81 6.88
C ALA A 187 -17.19 19.62 7.34
N LYS A 188 -18.13 18.99 8.07
CA LYS A 188 -19.23 19.72 8.70
C LYS A 188 -18.61 20.74 9.65
N LEU A 189 -18.70 22.03 9.31
CA LEU A 189 -18.50 23.09 10.27
C LEU A 189 -19.47 22.79 11.43
N LYS A 190 -18.95 22.63 12.64
CA LYS A 190 -19.79 22.60 13.84
C LYS A 190 -20.52 23.93 13.85
N SER A 191 -21.79 23.93 13.42
CA SER A 191 -22.67 25.02 13.74
C SER A 191 -22.69 25.13 15.26
N ASP A 192 -22.48 26.33 15.77
CA ASP A 192 -22.67 26.68 17.17
C ASP A 192 -24.03 26.15 17.63
N ARG A 193 -24.02 25.00 18.31
CA ARG A 193 -25.08 24.67 19.27
C ARG A 193 -24.74 25.37 20.58
N GLY A 194 -24.72 26.71 20.53
CA GLY A 194 -24.96 27.54 21.69
C GLY A 194 -26.46 27.51 21.99
N GLY A 195 -26.83 27.07 23.19
CA GLY A 195 -28.23 27.12 23.65
C GLY A 195 -28.77 25.83 24.27
N GLY A 196 -27.96 25.09 25.04
CA GLY A 196 -28.49 24.07 25.97
C GLY A 196 -28.67 24.69 27.35
N ALA A 197 -29.93 24.94 27.75
CA ALA A 197 -30.32 25.48 29.05
C ALA A 197 -29.71 24.71 30.25
N PRO A 198 -29.43 25.38 31.39
CA PRO A 198 -28.83 24.73 32.54
C PRO A 198 -29.85 23.77 33.18
N ARG A 199 -29.50 22.49 33.23
CA ARG A 199 -30.29 21.48 33.95
C ARG A 199 -30.17 21.79 35.45
N GLY A 200 -31.28 22.23 36.04
CA GLY A 200 -31.42 22.56 37.45
C GLY A 200 -30.98 21.41 38.35
N GLY A 201 -30.04 21.71 39.24
CA GLY A 201 -29.64 20.82 40.33
C GLY A 201 -30.76 20.69 41.36
N ARG A 202 -31.13 19.45 41.66
CA ARG A 202 -31.82 19.10 42.90
C ARG A 202 -30.76 18.63 43.90
N GLY A 203 -30.58 19.43 44.94
CA GLY A 203 -29.82 19.07 46.12
C GLY A 203 -30.55 18.05 46.99
N GLY A 204 -29.76 17.33 47.78
CA GLY A 204 -30.15 16.50 48.91
C GLY A 204 -28.88 16.06 49.66
N PRO A 205 -28.89 15.99 51.01
CA PRO A 205 -27.77 16.48 51.82
C PRO A 205 -27.02 15.40 52.61
N ASN A 206 -26.01 15.87 53.35
CA ASN A 206 -25.20 15.24 54.41
C ASN A 206 -24.05 14.31 53.98
N ALA A 207 -22.91 14.27 54.66
CA ALA A 207 -22.19 15.14 55.60
C ALA A 207 -20.92 14.37 56.00
N GLY A 208 -19.81 15.08 56.27
CA GLY A 208 -18.64 14.57 57.02
C GLY A 208 -17.39 14.36 56.16
N ARG A 209 -16.48 15.33 56.04
CA ARG A 209 -15.38 15.75 56.95
C ARG A 209 -14.19 14.77 57.06
N GLY A 210 -13.00 15.32 56.79
CA GLY A 210 -11.67 14.79 57.11
C GLY A 210 -11.07 14.00 55.95
N GLY A 211 -10.08 14.45 55.18
CA GLY A 211 -8.84 15.09 55.59
C GLY A 211 -7.80 14.00 55.90
N ASP A 212 -6.90 13.69 54.97
CA ASP A 212 -5.46 13.84 55.20
C ASP A 212 -4.64 13.55 53.92
N ARG A 213 -3.56 14.31 53.78
CA ARG A 213 -2.47 14.13 52.83
C ARG A 213 -1.46 13.20 53.48
N GLY A 214 -0.81 12.33 52.71
CA GLY A 214 0.57 12.00 53.02
C GLY A 214 1.03 10.58 52.73
N ARG A 215 2.24 10.55 52.14
CA ARG A 215 3.26 9.49 52.10
C ARG A 215 2.98 8.30 51.19
N GLU A 216 3.66 8.17 50.05
CA GLU A 216 5.12 7.97 49.87
C GLU A 216 5.60 6.66 50.52
N ARG A 217 5.91 5.67 49.67
CA ARG A 217 7.11 4.80 49.65
C ARG A 217 6.76 3.48 48.94
N ASN A 218 7.32 3.20 47.76
CA ASN A 218 8.68 2.66 47.53
C ASN A 218 8.68 1.10 47.52
N ARG A 219 8.65 0.53 46.30
CA ARG A 219 9.34 -0.72 45.84
C ARG A 219 8.97 -2.06 46.51
N PRO A 220 9.44 -3.24 46.01
CA PRO A 220 9.86 -3.63 44.65
C PRO A 220 9.30 -5.00 44.17
N ASN A 221 9.66 -5.34 42.92
CA ASN A 221 9.72 -6.67 42.29
C ASN A 221 10.05 -7.84 43.24
N PHE A 222 9.39 -8.98 43.00
CA PHE A 222 9.88 -10.31 43.40
C PHE A 222 9.99 -11.23 42.18
N ARG A 223 11.22 -11.74 41.97
CA ARG A 223 11.62 -12.87 41.12
C ARG A 223 11.51 -14.18 41.91
N GLY A 224 11.43 -15.31 41.21
CA GLY A 224 11.74 -16.66 41.73
C GLY A 224 10.57 -17.61 41.49
N ASP A 225 10.52 -18.43 40.44
CA ASP A 225 11.36 -19.58 40.04
C ASP A 225 10.97 -20.92 40.71
N ARG A 226 10.67 -21.88 39.83
CA ARG A 226 10.70 -23.36 39.87
C ARG A 226 10.26 -24.19 41.09
N GLY A 227 9.45 -25.21 40.74
CA GLY A 227 9.27 -26.52 41.42
C GLY A 227 7.81 -26.95 41.28
N GLY A 228 7.37 -27.97 40.55
CA GLY A 228 7.96 -29.27 40.23
C GLY A 228 7.35 -30.33 41.15
N PHE A 229 6.27 -31.03 40.78
CA PHE A 229 5.95 -32.37 41.30
C PHE A 229 4.92 -33.13 40.44
N ARG A 230 5.06 -34.45 40.52
CA ARG A 230 4.55 -35.53 39.66
C ARG A 230 3.05 -35.87 39.81
N GLY A 231 2.40 -36.14 38.68
CA GLY A 231 1.84 -37.45 38.31
C GLY A 231 0.60 -38.02 39.03
N ARG A 232 -0.47 -38.28 38.26
CA ARG A 232 -1.15 -39.61 38.12
C ARG A 232 -2.22 -39.54 37.03
N GLY A 233 -2.39 -40.63 36.29
CA GLY A 233 -3.11 -40.69 35.02
C GLY A 233 -4.52 -41.31 35.05
N GLY A 234 -5.17 -41.17 33.88
CA GLY A 234 -6.20 -42.05 33.30
C GLY A 234 -7.66 -41.60 33.42
N PRO A 235 -8.59 -41.99 32.52
CA PRO A 235 -8.43 -42.51 31.16
C PRO A 235 -9.27 -41.77 30.07
N HIS A 236 -8.96 -42.10 28.81
CA HIS A 236 -9.59 -41.69 27.55
C HIS A 236 -11.13 -41.87 27.47
N ARG A 237 -11.80 -40.93 26.79
CA ARG A 237 -12.88 -41.23 25.82
C ARG A 237 -12.80 -40.29 24.62
N GLY A 238 -12.65 -40.87 23.44
CA GLY A 238 -12.72 -40.18 22.15
C GLY A 238 -14.16 -39.94 21.69
N PHE A 239 -14.31 -39.03 20.72
CA PHE A 239 -15.53 -38.81 19.95
C PHE A 239 -15.24 -39.07 18.47
N PRO A 240 -16.17 -39.69 17.71
CA PRO A 240 -15.99 -39.95 16.29
C PRO A 240 -16.42 -38.74 15.43
N PRO A 241 -15.90 -38.61 14.20
CA PRO A 241 -16.28 -37.55 13.28
C PRO A 241 -17.57 -37.87 12.51
N ARG A 242 -18.23 -36.81 12.04
CA ARG A 242 -19.19 -36.82 10.92
C ARG A 242 -18.55 -36.14 9.72
#